data_AF-A0A2I0K6N9-F1
#
_entry.id   AF-A0A2I0K6N9-F1
#
_cell.length_a   1.000
_cell.length_b   1.000
_cell.length_c   1.000
_cell.angle_alpha   90.00
_cell.angle_beta   90.00
_cell.angle_gamma   90.00
#
_symmetry.space_group_name_H-M   'P 1'
#
loop_
_entity.id
_entity.type
_entity.pdbx_description
1 polymer ?
#
loop_
_entity_poly.entity_id
_entity_poly.type
_entity_poly.pdbx_seq_one_letter_code
_entity_poly.pdbx_strand_id
1 'polypeptide(L)'
;MILYEADRLSTDALLYIRWLLEKHKNTKVFFCCSDVSKLQPIKPLCSVLKLLPPSRDEIIQVLEFIAKQEGIHLPYRLAEKIADSSKNNLRQAIRSFEATWQKTNRLMEDQVILTGWEDDIAMIAKKITQEQSSKQ
;
A
#
# COMPACT_ATOMS: atom_id res chain seq x y z
N MET A 1 -12.52 -4.82 -19.02
CA MET A 1 -12.26 -3.45 -18.49
C MET A 1 -11.89 -3.56 -17.02
N ILE A 2 -10.97 -2.74 -16.51
CA ILE A 2 -10.61 -2.67 -15.09
C ILE A 2 -10.86 -1.25 -14.62
N LEU A 3 -11.60 -1.09 -13.52
CA LEU A 3 -11.87 0.19 -12.88
C LEU A 3 -11.19 0.22 -11.53
N TYR A 4 -10.18 1.08 -11.40
CA TYR A 4 -9.46 1.33 -10.15
C TYR A 4 -10.21 2.34 -9.29
N GLU A 5 -10.05 2.22 -7.97
CA GLU A 5 -10.68 3.11 -6.97
C GLU A 5 -12.19 3.23 -7.17
N ALA A 6 -12.86 2.12 -7.50
CA ALA A 6 -14.29 2.09 -7.79
C ALA A 6 -15.16 2.57 -6.61
N ASP A 7 -14.61 2.58 -5.39
CA ASP A 7 -15.22 3.12 -4.18
C ASP A 7 -15.26 4.64 -4.13
N ARG A 8 -14.61 5.34 -5.07
CA ARG A 8 -14.72 6.80 -5.26
C ARG A 8 -15.84 7.21 -6.22
N LEU A 9 -16.47 6.25 -6.90
CA LEU A 9 -17.57 6.54 -7.82
C LEU A 9 -18.80 7.00 -7.05
N SER A 10 -19.54 7.95 -7.64
CA SER A 10 -20.84 8.37 -7.11
C SER A 10 -21.86 7.24 -7.25
N THR A 11 -22.91 7.28 -6.42
CA THR A 11 -24.02 6.33 -6.51
C THR A 11 -24.66 6.32 -7.89
N ASP A 12 -24.84 7.49 -8.51
CA ASP A 12 -25.42 7.61 -9.86
C ASP A 12 -24.54 6.95 -10.92
N ALA A 13 -23.21 7.12 -10.83
CA ALA A 13 -22.28 6.44 -11.72
C ALA A 13 -22.35 4.92 -11.56
N LEU A 14 -22.45 4.42 -10.32
CA LEU A 14 -22.61 2.99 -10.04
C LEU A 14 -23.93 2.44 -10.57
N LEU A 15 -25.04 3.18 -10.46
CA LEU A 15 -26.34 2.80 -11.02
C LEU A 15 -26.31 2.76 -12.55
N TYR A 16 -25.65 3.72 -13.19
CA TYR A 16 -25.45 3.71 -14.64
C TYR A 16 -24.61 2.51 -15.09
N ILE A 17 -23.51 2.22 -14.38
CA ILE A 17 -22.67 1.05 -14.66
C ILE A 17 -23.47 -0.25 -14.47
N ARG A 18 -24.31 -0.34 -13.42
CA ARG A 18 -25.19 -1.49 -13.20
C ARG A 18 -26.09 -1.74 -14.41
N TRP A 19 -26.78 -0.70 -14.87
CA TRP A 19 -27.64 -0.77 -16.06
C TRP A 19 -26.86 -1.22 -17.30
N LEU A 20 -25.65 -0.71 -17.49
CA LEU A 20 -24.77 -1.09 -18.61
C LEU A 20 -24.40 -2.58 -18.56
N LEU A 21 -24.05 -3.10 -17.38
CA LEU A 21 -23.70 -4.50 -17.17
C LEU A 21 -24.89 -5.44 -17.38
N GLU A 22 -26.08 -5.05 -16.93
CA GLU A 22 -27.31 -5.82 -17.13
C GLU A 22 -27.70 -5.89 -18.61
N LYS A 23 -27.50 -4.79 -19.36
CA LYS A 23 -27.77 -4.71 -20.80
C LYS A 23 -26.75 -5.48 -21.64
N HIS A 24 -25.48 -5.48 -21.25
CA HIS A 24 -24.38 -6.08 -22.02
C HIS A 24 -23.74 -7.27 -21.27
N LYS A 25 -24.41 -8.43 -21.32
CA LYS A 25 -24.01 -9.64 -20.57
C LYS A 25 -22.66 -10.25 -20.99
N ASN A 26 -22.12 -9.91 -22.15
CA ASN A 26 -20.82 -10.42 -22.62
C ASN A 26 -19.63 -9.58 -22.14
N THR A 27 -19.87 -8.49 -21.40
CA THR A 27 -18.81 -7.60 -20.94
C THR A 27 -18.28 -8.05 -19.57
N LYS A 28 -16.96 -8.33 -19.49
CA LYS A 28 -16.28 -8.61 -18.22
C LYS A 28 -15.62 -7.32 -17.68
N VAL A 29 -15.97 -6.96 -16.46
CA VAL A 29 -15.42 -5.79 -15.75
C VAL A 29 -14.87 -6.21 -14.40
N PHE A 30 -13.68 -5.72 -14.08
CA PHE A 30 -13.06 -5.88 -12.77
C PHE A 30 -13.14 -4.53 -12.03
N PHE A 31 -13.66 -4.56 -10.81
CA PHE A 31 -13.73 -3.40 -9.94
C PHE A 31 -12.72 -3.57 -8.81
N CYS A 32 -11.71 -2.70 -8.77
CA CYS A 32 -10.74 -2.65 -7.68
C CYS A 32 -11.17 -1.55 -6.71
N CYS A 33 -11.36 -1.91 -5.44
CA CYS A 33 -11.80 -0.99 -4.40
C CYS A 33 -11.19 -1.37 -3.05
N SER A 34 -11.08 -0.39 -2.16
CA SER A 34 -10.66 -0.62 -0.77
C SER A 34 -11.85 -0.91 0.16
N ASP A 35 -13.04 -0.41 -0.20
CA ASP A 35 -14.27 -0.57 0.57
C ASP A 35 -15.42 -1.04 -0.31
N VAL A 36 -15.73 -2.34 -0.25
CA VAL A 36 -16.84 -2.95 -1.01
C VAL A 36 -18.21 -2.46 -0.56
N SER A 37 -18.34 -1.86 0.64
CA SER A 37 -19.62 -1.35 1.12
C SER A 37 -20.15 -0.25 0.20
N LYS A 38 -19.26 0.58 -0.35
CA LYS A 38 -19.60 1.67 -1.28
C LYS A 38 -20.07 1.19 -2.66
N LEU A 39 -19.84 -0.09 -3.00
CA LEU A 39 -20.24 -0.70 -4.27
C LEU A 39 -21.58 -1.46 -4.18
N GLN A 40 -22.41 -1.23 -3.14
CA GLN A 40 -23.70 -1.92 -2.99
C GLN A 40 -24.55 -2.00 -4.27
N PRO A 41 -24.68 -0.95 -5.11
CA PRO A 41 -25.54 -1.00 -6.29
C PRO A 41 -25.15 -2.07 -7.32
N ILE A 42 -23.85 -2.33 -7.49
CA ILE A 42 -23.30 -3.27 -8.48
C ILE A 42 -22.88 -4.61 -7.88
N LYS A 43 -22.73 -4.69 -6.55
CA LYS A 43 -22.31 -5.90 -5.82
C LYS A 43 -23.11 -7.16 -6.18
N PRO A 44 -24.45 -7.13 -6.39
CA PRO A 44 -25.22 -8.32 -6.78
C PRO A 44 -24.83 -8.93 -8.13
N LEU A 45 -24.22 -8.15 -9.02
CA LEU A 45 -23.79 -8.59 -10.36
C LEU A 45 -22.34 -9.10 -10.39
N CYS A 46 -21.63 -9.01 -9.26
CA CYS A 46 -20.19 -9.26 -9.19
C CYS A 46 -19.87 -10.43 -8.26
N SER A 47 -18.81 -11.16 -8.59
CA SER A 47 -18.14 -12.05 -7.63
C SER A 47 -17.13 -11.23 -6.82
N VAL A 48 -17.21 -11.30 -5.50
CA VAL A 48 -16.33 -10.54 -4.60
C VAL A 48 -15.12 -11.40 -4.23
N LEU A 49 -13.94 -10.98 -4.69
CA LEU A 49 -12.67 -11.54 -4.25
C LEU A 49 -12.05 -10.60 -3.20
N LYS A 50 -11.91 -11.08 -1.96
CA LYS A 50 -11.28 -10.31 -0.88
C LYS A 50 -9.78 -10.59 -0.85
N LEU A 51 -8.96 -9.55 -1.02
CA LEU A 51 -7.52 -9.62 -0.83
C LEU A 51 -7.22 -9.28 0.63
N LEU A 52 -6.58 -10.21 1.34
CA LEU A 52 -6.09 -9.97 2.69
C LEU A 52 -4.69 -9.34 2.63
N PRO A 53 -4.32 -8.50 3.60
CA PRO A 53 -2.94 -8.04 3.69
C PRO A 53 -2.01 -9.24 3.90
N PRO A 54 -0.81 -9.23 3.31
CA PRO A 54 0.15 -10.31 3.51
C PRO A 54 0.58 -10.40 4.97
N SER A 55 0.89 -11.61 5.39
CA SER A 55 1.54 -11.88 6.67
C SER A 55 2.95 -11.32 6.70
N ARG A 56 3.48 -11.18 7.92
CA ARG A 56 4.86 -10.78 8.17
C ARG A 56 5.86 -11.67 7.41
N ASP A 57 5.67 -12.98 7.46
CA ASP A 57 6.59 -13.94 6.83
C ASP A 57 6.53 -13.89 5.30
N GLU A 58 5.34 -13.69 4.72
CA GLU A 58 5.20 -13.46 3.27
C GLU A 58 5.92 -12.18 2.83
N ILE A 59 5.87 -11.11 3.64
CA ILE A 59 6.62 -9.87 3.34
C ILE A 59 8.12 -10.14 3.38
N ILE A 60 8.63 -10.83 4.40
CA ILE A 60 10.05 -11.19 4.51
C ILE A 60 10.49 -11.99 3.29
N GLN A 61 9.72 -13.01 2.89
CA GLN A 61 10.01 -13.81 1.69
C GLN A 61 10.11 -12.97 0.43
N VAL A 62 9.21 -11.99 0.25
CA VAL A 62 9.27 -11.06 -0.89
C VAL A 62 10.51 -10.17 -0.83
N LEU A 63 10.88 -9.67 0.35
CA LEU A 63 12.08 -8.85 0.52
C LEU A 63 13.36 -9.64 0.22
N GLU A 64 13.47 -10.87 0.72
CA GLU A 64 14.58 -11.78 0.44
C GLU A 64 14.65 -12.15 -1.05
N PHE A 65 13.49 -12.38 -1.68
CA PHE A 65 13.41 -12.61 -3.11
C PHE A 65 13.95 -11.42 -3.91
N ILE A 66 13.53 -10.20 -3.58
CA ILE A 66 14.01 -8.97 -4.24
C ILE A 66 15.52 -8.83 -4.01
N ALA A 67 15.99 -8.96 -2.77
CA ALA A 67 17.41 -8.86 -2.43
C ALA A 67 18.27 -9.84 -3.24
N LYS A 68 17.79 -11.09 -3.41
CA LYS A 68 18.45 -12.10 -4.23
C LYS A 68 18.49 -11.71 -5.71
N GLN A 69 17.42 -11.18 -6.28
CA GLN A 69 17.39 -10.75 -7.69
C GLN A 69 18.33 -9.56 -7.94
N GLU A 70 18.44 -8.65 -6.98
CA GLU A 70 19.27 -7.45 -7.06
C GLU A 70 20.74 -7.70 -6.64
N GLY A 71 21.10 -8.92 -6.21
CA GLY A 71 22.44 -9.24 -5.72
C GLY A 71 22.80 -8.53 -4.41
N ILE A 72 21.79 -8.14 -3.61
CA ILE A 72 21.94 -7.44 -2.34
C ILE A 72 21.94 -8.46 -1.20
N HIS A 73 22.91 -8.34 -0.29
CA HIS A 73 22.87 -9.07 0.97
C HIS A 73 21.94 -8.35 1.96
N LEU A 74 20.74 -8.90 2.16
CA LEU A 74 19.77 -8.43 3.14
C LEU A 74 19.85 -9.30 4.42
N PRO A 75 20.30 -8.75 5.56
CA PRO A 75 20.26 -9.48 6.83
C PRO A 75 18.83 -9.81 7.25
N TYR A 76 18.58 -11.04 7.69
CA TYR A 76 17.24 -11.48 8.09
C TYR A 76 16.62 -10.59 9.17
N ARG A 77 17.39 -10.22 10.20
CA ARG A 77 16.94 -9.31 11.27
C ARG A 77 16.48 -7.94 10.74
N LEU A 78 17.10 -7.45 9.67
CA LEU A 78 16.67 -6.21 9.04
C LEU A 78 15.38 -6.41 8.24
N ALA A 79 15.25 -7.52 7.50
CA ALA A 79 14.02 -7.86 6.79
C ALA A 79 12.83 -7.97 7.75
N GLU A 80 13.03 -8.60 8.91
CA GLU A 80 12.07 -8.65 10.01
C GLU A 80 11.64 -7.24 10.46
N LYS A 81 12.61 -6.37 10.77
CA LYS A 81 12.31 -4.99 11.19
C LYS A 81 11.54 -4.20 10.12
N ILE A 82 11.88 -4.37 8.84
CA ILE A 82 11.17 -3.71 7.72
C ILE A 82 9.73 -4.23 7.60
N ALA A 83 9.53 -5.55 7.72
CA ALA A 83 8.21 -6.16 7.70
C ALA A 83 7.35 -5.62 8.86
N ASP A 84 7.91 -5.58 10.07
CA ASP A 84 7.24 -5.08 11.28
C ASP A 84 6.88 -3.58 11.15
N SER A 85 7.77 -2.74 10.63
CA SER A 85 7.49 -1.31 10.42
C SER A 85 6.45 -1.04 9.34
N SER A 86 6.29 -1.96 8.37
CA SER A 86 5.39 -1.78 7.23
C SER A 86 3.90 -1.97 7.53
N LYS A 87 3.53 -2.48 8.72
CA LYS A 87 2.14 -2.74 9.13
C LYS A 87 1.36 -3.57 8.09
N ASN A 88 1.95 -4.66 7.63
CA ASN A 88 1.42 -5.56 6.59
C ASN A 88 1.19 -4.89 5.22
N ASN A 89 1.84 -3.75 4.95
CA ASN A 89 1.80 -3.10 3.64
C ASN A 89 3.06 -3.43 2.86
N LEU A 90 2.95 -4.38 1.93
CA LEU A 90 4.06 -4.82 1.10
C LEU A 90 4.70 -3.68 0.29
N ARG A 91 3.90 -2.74 -0.22
CA ARG A 91 4.44 -1.58 -0.94
C ARG A 91 5.32 -0.74 -0.02
N GLN A 92 4.88 -0.49 1.22
CA GLN A 92 5.67 0.26 2.18
C GLN A 92 6.96 -0.48 2.55
N ALA A 93 6.89 -1.81 2.77
CA ALA A 93 8.08 -2.63 3.05
C ALA A 93 9.13 -2.52 1.93
N ILE A 94 8.70 -2.66 0.67
CA ILE A 94 9.60 -2.57 -0.50
C ILE A 94 10.23 -1.17 -0.60
N ARG A 95 9.42 -0.11 -0.44
CA ARG A 95 9.95 1.27 -0.49
C ARG A 95 10.94 1.56 0.64
N SER A 96 10.68 1.02 1.83
CA SER A 96 11.60 1.14 2.97
C SER A 96 12.91 0.40 2.73
N PHE A 97 12.84 -0.80 2.14
CA PHE A 97 14.02 -1.55 1.74
C PHE A 97 14.85 -0.78 0.70
N GLU A 98 14.21 -0.30 -0.38
CA GLU A 98 14.84 0.49 -1.44
C GLU A 98 15.51 1.76 -0.88
N ALA A 99 14.79 2.54 -0.07
CA ALA A 99 15.33 3.78 0.51
C ALA A 99 16.51 3.51 1.44
N THR A 100 16.43 2.47 2.27
CA THR A 100 17.50 2.09 3.20
C THR A 100 18.76 1.64 2.45
N TRP A 101 18.58 0.89 1.37
CA TRP A 101 19.68 0.48 0.48
C TRP A 101 20.34 1.69 -0.18
N GLN A 102 19.57 2.57 -0.83
CA GLN A 102 20.10 3.74 -1.54
C GLN A 102 20.90 4.70 -0.64
N LYS A 103 20.53 4.81 0.65
CA LYS A 103 21.25 5.68 1.59
C LYS A 103 22.59 5.10 2.04
N THR A 104 22.66 3.79 2.26
CA THR A 104 23.79 3.16 2.97
C THR A 104 24.71 2.36 2.05
N ASN A 105 24.20 1.83 0.93
CA ASN A 105 24.85 0.85 0.05
C ASN A 105 25.45 -0.37 0.79
N ARG A 106 25.11 -0.56 2.07
CA ARG A 106 25.52 -1.68 2.91
C ARG A 106 24.53 -1.82 4.07
N LEU A 107 23.82 -2.94 4.10
CA LEU A 107 22.79 -3.20 5.09
C LEU A 107 23.38 -3.84 6.34
N MET A 108 22.98 -3.34 7.50
CA MET A 108 23.34 -3.87 8.81
C MET A 108 22.07 -4.23 9.61
N GLU A 109 22.17 -5.14 10.57
CA GLU A 109 21.02 -5.60 11.35
C GLU A 109 20.37 -4.50 12.20
N ASP A 110 21.16 -3.57 12.74
CA ASP A 110 20.70 -2.53 13.69
C ASP A 110 20.57 -1.13 13.10
N GLN A 111 20.54 -1.02 11.76
CA GLN A 111 20.36 0.28 11.14
C GLN A 111 18.92 0.80 11.24
N VAL A 112 18.79 2.12 11.22
CA VAL A 112 17.50 2.81 11.13
C VAL A 112 16.90 2.59 9.74
N ILE A 113 15.65 2.13 9.71
CA ILE A 113 14.88 1.96 8.47
C ILE A 113 14.33 3.31 8.05
N LEU A 114 14.49 3.65 6.79
CA LEU A 114 13.89 4.85 6.22
C LEU A 114 12.49 4.52 5.71
N THR A 115 11.48 5.23 6.20
CA THR A 115 10.10 5.10 5.71
C THR A 115 9.71 6.20 4.71
N GLY A 116 10.69 7.03 4.34
CA GLY A 116 10.62 8.04 3.28
C GLY A 116 9.91 9.31 3.71
N TRP A 117 8.60 9.23 4.00
CA TRP A 117 7.75 10.39 4.29
C TRP A 117 7.42 10.57 5.78
N GLU A 118 7.55 9.53 6.59
CA GLU A 118 7.12 9.59 8.00
C GLU A 118 8.05 10.48 8.83
N ASP A 119 9.35 10.49 8.51
CA ASP A 119 10.33 11.36 9.15
C ASP A 119 10.02 12.84 8.89
N ASP A 120 9.64 13.18 7.65
CA ASP A 120 9.23 14.54 7.29
C ASP A 120 7.96 14.96 8.03
N ILE A 121 6.97 14.08 8.14
CA ILE A 121 5.74 14.35 8.90
C ILE A 121 6.04 14.49 10.40
N ALA A 122 6.87 13.61 10.97
CA ALA A 122 7.27 13.68 12.37
C ALA A 122 8.04 14.98 12.68
N MET A 123 8.88 15.43 11.74
CA MET A 123 9.60 16.69 11.83
C MET A 123 8.65 17.89 11.76
N ILE A 124 7.69 17.88 10.83
CA ILE A 124 6.66 18.92 10.73
C ILE A 124 5.84 18.97 12.01
N ALA A 125 5.40 17.82 12.54
CA ALA A 125 4.65 17.75 13.79
C ALA A 125 5.46 18.31 14.98
N LYS A 126 6.76 17.97 15.09
CA LYS A 126 7.66 18.55 16.09
C LYS A 126 7.75 20.07 15.97
N LYS A 127 7.92 20.58 14.74
CA LYS A 127 7.99 22.03 14.49
C LYS A 127 6.69 22.74 14.91
N ILE A 128 5.53 22.16 14.60
CA ILE A 128 4.21 22.68 15.02
C ILE A 128 4.10 22.73 16.55
N THR A 129 4.61 21.73 17.27
CA THR A 129 4.60 21.75 18.75
C THR A 129 5.61 22.72 19.37
N GLN A 130 6.67 23.10 18.65
CA GLN A 130 7.73 23.97 19.15
C GLN A 130 7.47 25.45 18.87
N GLU A 131 6.90 25.79 17.70
CA GLU A 131 6.52 27.15 17.34
C GLU A 131 4.99 27.24 17.18
N GLN A 132 4.31 27.66 18.26
CA GLN A 132 2.87 27.95 18.25
C GLN A 132 2.54 29.45 18.11
N SER A 133 3.55 30.31 17.99
CA SER A 133 3.37 31.75 17.92
C SER A 133 3.26 32.22 16.46
N SER A 134 2.24 33.04 16.16
CA SER A 134 2.10 33.70 14.87
C SER A 134 3.32 34.59 14.59
N LYS A 135 3.99 34.40 13.45
CA LYS A 135 4.95 35.39 12.94
C LYS A 135 4.18 36.67 12.62
N GLN A 136 4.26 37.66 13.50
CA GLN A 136 3.88 39.04 13.21
C GLN A 136 4.94 39.69 12.33
#